data_AF-A0A2D4P6D7-F1
#
_entry.id   AF-A0A2D4P6D7-F1
#
_cell.length_a   1.000
_cell.length_b   1.000
_cell.length_c   1.000
_cell.angle_alpha   90.00
_cell.angle_beta   90.00
_cell.angle_gamma   90.00
#
_symmetry.space_group_name_H-M   'P 1'
#
loop_
_entity.id
_entity.type
_entity.pdbx_description
1 polymer ?
#
loop_
_entity_poly.entity_id
_entity_poly.type
_entity_poly.pdbx_seq_one_letter_code
_entity_poly.pdbx_strand_id
1 'polypeptide(L)'
;MYVVQPRSPLLATEDSSRPRPRLGVPGQALLLLPGCRVRLLRQLPSGKVGFSKAMSNKWIRLDKSSENGPQIFQAVESVQDTVREKLLQVQNGEANCLEEKDKNELKKRKLLAEVTIKTYWVKKGSAFTTTIAKQETDLTPEMIASGSWRDLKFKSYNFEALGIMPESG
;
A
#
# COMPACT_ATOMS: atom_id res chain seq x y z
N MET A 1 -11.87 0.70 -3.04
CA MET A 1 -11.38 0.07 -4.29
C MET A 1 -10.08 -0.65 -3.98
N TYR A 2 -9.83 -1.83 -4.54
CA TYR A 2 -8.59 -2.58 -4.27
C TYR A 2 -7.67 -2.54 -5.47
N VAL A 3 -6.39 -2.27 -5.23
CA VAL A 3 -5.36 -2.21 -6.27
C VAL A 3 -4.22 -3.14 -5.90
N VAL A 4 -3.80 -3.98 -6.85
CA VAL A 4 -2.64 -4.85 -6.71
C VAL A 4 -1.38 -4.00 -6.75
N GLN A 5 -0.49 -4.16 -5.77
CA GLN A 5 0.69 -3.30 -5.64
C GLN A 5 1.81 -3.66 -6.65
N PRO A 6 2.54 -2.66 -7.20
CA PRO A 6 3.57 -2.85 -8.23
C PRO A 6 4.86 -3.53 -7.73
N ARG A 7 4.93 -3.92 -6.44
CA ARG A 7 5.96 -4.86 -5.95
C ARG A 7 5.86 -6.27 -6.58
N SER A 8 4.89 -6.46 -7.49
CA SER A 8 4.82 -7.54 -8.48
C SER A 8 5.16 -7.03 -9.90
N PRO A 9 6.41 -6.65 -10.25
CA PRO A 9 6.69 -6.08 -11.56
C PRO A 9 6.77 -7.13 -12.69
N LEU A 10 6.50 -8.41 -12.45
CA LEU A 10 6.66 -9.47 -13.47
C LEU A 10 5.35 -10.02 -14.05
N LEU A 11 4.23 -9.30 -13.93
CA LEU A 11 2.95 -9.75 -14.51
C LEU A 11 2.34 -8.76 -15.52
N ALA A 12 3.11 -7.80 -16.01
CA ALA A 12 2.68 -6.93 -17.10
C ALA A 12 3.42 -7.29 -18.39
N THR A 13 2.65 -7.85 -19.33
CA THR A 13 2.84 -7.84 -20.81
C THR A 13 4.18 -8.29 -21.37
N GLU A 14 4.23 -9.45 -22.04
CA GLU A 14 4.83 -9.57 -23.38
C GLU A 14 4.16 -10.70 -24.19
N ASP A 15 3.94 -10.35 -25.45
CA ASP A 15 3.18 -11.03 -26.50
C ASP A 15 4.00 -12.12 -27.19
N SER A 16 3.28 -13.08 -27.76
CA SER A 16 3.60 -13.99 -28.87
C SER A 16 4.99 -14.66 -28.98
N SER A 17 4.93 -15.99 -29.10
CA SER A 17 5.87 -16.84 -29.85
C SER A 17 7.23 -17.21 -29.21
N ARG A 18 7.20 -18.01 -28.13
CA ARG A 18 8.11 -19.16 -27.84
C ARG A 18 7.75 -19.77 -26.48
N PRO A 19 7.73 -21.12 -26.32
CA PRO A 19 7.52 -21.72 -25.01
C PRO A 19 8.83 -21.61 -24.21
N ARG A 20 8.86 -20.70 -23.23
CA ARG A 20 9.90 -20.63 -22.19
C ARG A 20 9.26 -20.81 -20.80
N PRO A 21 10.02 -21.29 -19.80
CA PRO A 21 9.44 -21.81 -18.56
C PRO A 21 8.71 -20.69 -17.82
N ARG A 22 7.47 -21.00 -17.40
CA ARG A 22 6.52 -20.08 -16.78
C ARG A 22 7.10 -19.44 -15.52
N LEU A 23 7.65 -18.24 -15.66
CA LEU A 23 8.19 -17.43 -14.57
C LEU A 23 7.05 -16.76 -13.79
N GLY A 24 6.61 -17.40 -12.71
CA GLY A 24 5.91 -16.72 -11.61
C GLY A 24 6.93 -16.23 -10.59
N VAL A 25 6.80 -14.96 -10.17
CA VAL A 25 7.46 -14.30 -9.02
C VAL A 25 8.98 -14.56 -8.87
N PRO A 26 9.87 -13.55 -8.93
CA PRO A 26 11.32 -13.77 -9.08
C PRO A 26 12.04 -14.39 -7.86
N GLY A 27 11.32 -14.89 -6.85
CA GLY A 27 11.86 -15.62 -5.72
C GLY A 27 11.42 -17.09 -5.60
N GLN A 28 10.45 -17.57 -6.39
CA GLN A 28 9.96 -18.95 -6.30
C GLN A 28 10.57 -19.86 -7.37
N ALA A 29 10.90 -19.34 -8.55
CA ALA A 29 11.42 -20.13 -9.67
C ALA A 29 12.80 -20.77 -9.42
N LEU A 30 13.60 -20.22 -8.50
CA LEU A 30 14.94 -20.75 -8.21
C LEU A 30 14.92 -21.92 -7.21
N LEU A 31 13.75 -22.30 -6.68
CA LEU A 31 13.59 -23.42 -5.74
C LEU A 31 13.32 -24.78 -6.43
N LEU A 32 13.15 -24.78 -7.76
CA LEU A 32 12.82 -25.97 -8.56
C LEU A 32 14.04 -26.61 -9.25
N LEU A 33 15.24 -26.07 -9.07
CA LEU A 33 16.47 -26.73 -9.53
C LEU A 33 16.95 -27.68 -8.42
N PRO A 34 17.02 -29.00 -8.65
CA PRO A 34 17.55 -29.94 -7.68
C PRO A 34 19.00 -29.53 -7.34
N GLY A 35 19.27 -29.34 -6.04
CA GLY A 35 20.61 -28.96 -5.55
C GLY A 35 20.88 -27.45 -5.47
N CYS A 36 19.86 -26.60 -5.57
CA CYS A 36 20.04 -25.15 -5.45
C CYS A 36 20.59 -24.76 -4.06
N ARG A 37 21.74 -24.06 -4.05
CA ARG A 37 22.42 -23.66 -2.81
C ARG A 37 21.61 -22.59 -2.07
N VAL A 38 21.37 -22.76 -0.77
CA VAL A 38 20.65 -21.79 0.08
C VAL A 38 21.27 -20.38 0.00
N ARG A 39 22.60 -20.32 -0.14
CA ARG A 39 23.35 -19.07 -0.26
C ARG A 39 23.01 -18.29 -1.53
N LEU A 40 22.67 -18.98 -2.63
CA LEU A 40 22.32 -18.35 -3.91
C LEU A 40 20.90 -17.75 -3.84
N LEU A 41 19.96 -18.49 -3.24
CA LEU A 41 18.59 -18.02 -2.99
C LEU A 41 18.53 -16.81 -2.07
N ARG A 42 19.40 -16.75 -1.05
CA ARG A 42 19.48 -15.60 -0.14
C ARG A 42 20.02 -14.33 -0.80
N GLN A 43 20.79 -14.46 -1.90
CA GLN A 43 21.33 -13.32 -2.63
C GLN A 43 20.32 -12.70 -3.62
N LEU A 44 19.24 -13.42 -3.94
CA LEU A 44 18.17 -12.86 -4.76
C LEU A 44 17.33 -11.85 -3.98
N PRO A 45 16.94 -10.72 -4.60
CA PRO A 45 16.17 -9.66 -3.94
C PRO A 45 14.83 -10.15 -3.35
N SER A 46 14.27 -11.22 -3.90
CA SER A 46 13.01 -11.84 -3.44
C SER A 46 13.19 -13.23 -2.80
N GLY A 47 14.39 -13.80 -2.85
CA GLY A 47 14.61 -15.21 -2.50
C GLY A 47 14.57 -15.50 -1.01
N LYS A 48 14.92 -14.52 -0.15
CA LYS A 48 14.75 -14.65 1.32
C LYS A 48 13.28 -14.81 1.73
N VAL A 49 12.38 -14.07 1.08
CA VAL A 49 10.95 -14.10 1.36
C VAL A 49 10.32 -15.38 0.79
N GLY A 50 10.70 -15.76 -0.44
CA GLY A 50 10.27 -17.02 -1.07
C GLY A 50 10.70 -18.26 -0.28
N PHE A 51 11.97 -18.30 0.17
CA PHE A 51 12.51 -19.39 0.97
C PHE A 51 11.78 -19.57 2.30
N SER A 52 11.53 -18.49 3.04
CA SER A 52 10.80 -18.57 4.31
C SER A 52 9.39 -19.11 4.12
N LYS A 53 8.70 -18.70 3.05
CA LYS A 53 7.32 -19.13 2.80
C LYS A 53 7.24 -20.57 2.30
N ALA A 54 8.18 -20.99 1.45
CA ALA A 54 8.29 -22.37 1.00
C ALA A 54 8.61 -23.34 2.15
N MET A 55 9.44 -22.92 3.12
CA MET A 55 9.67 -23.68 4.36
C MET A 55 8.40 -23.80 5.21
N SER A 56 7.69 -22.70 5.46
CA SER A 56 6.44 -22.71 6.24
C SER A 56 5.33 -23.55 5.60
N ASN A 57 5.27 -23.57 4.27
CA ASN A 57 4.33 -24.38 3.51
C ASN A 57 4.81 -25.83 3.27
N LYS A 58 5.98 -26.21 3.80
CA LYS A 58 6.61 -27.53 3.62
C LYS A 58 6.83 -27.94 2.16
N TRP A 59 6.99 -26.98 1.26
CA TRP A 59 7.26 -27.23 -0.16
C TRP A 59 8.71 -27.62 -0.42
N ILE A 60 9.60 -27.24 0.50
CA ILE A 60 11.04 -27.50 0.40
C ILE A 60 11.57 -28.12 1.69
N ARG A 61 12.58 -28.99 1.55
CA ARG A 61 13.35 -29.59 2.64
C ARG A 61 14.78 -29.07 2.58
N LEU A 62 15.35 -28.84 3.75
CA LEU A 62 16.73 -28.42 3.91
C LEU A 62 17.56 -29.62 4.34
N ASP A 63 18.52 -30.00 3.51
CA ASP A 63 19.56 -30.95 3.90
C ASP A 63 20.81 -30.20 4.34
N LYS A 64 21.31 -30.52 5.53
CA LYS A 64 22.51 -29.94 6.12
C LYS A 64 23.71 -30.89 6.09
N SER A 65 23.52 -32.13 5.63
CA SER A 65 24.53 -33.19 5.66
C SER A 65 25.41 -33.25 4.41
N SER A 66 25.22 -32.33 3.46
CA SER A 66 26.01 -32.28 2.22
C SER A 66 27.35 -31.58 2.45
N GLU A 67 28.42 -32.20 1.95
CA GLU A 67 29.82 -31.72 1.96
C GLU A 67 29.98 -30.32 1.32
N ASN A 68 29.01 -29.93 0.46
CA ASN A 68 28.97 -28.66 -0.25
C ASN A 68 28.11 -27.57 0.44
N GLY A 69 27.74 -27.78 1.71
CA GLY A 69 26.91 -26.87 2.51
C GLY A 69 25.40 -27.13 2.36
N PRO A 70 24.55 -26.34 3.05
CA PRO A 70 23.12 -26.64 3.13
C PRO A 70 22.44 -26.53 1.76
N GLN A 71 21.80 -27.62 1.33
CA GLN A 71 21.11 -27.77 0.05
C GLN A 71 19.60 -27.87 0.22
N ILE A 72 18.86 -27.41 -0.79
CA ILE A 72 17.40 -27.43 -0.78
C ILE A 72 16.91 -28.48 -1.75
N PHE A 73 15.96 -29.29 -1.28
CA PHE A 73 15.27 -30.28 -2.06
C PHE A 73 13.77 -29.96 -2.11
N GLN A 74 13.15 -30.23 -3.24
CA GLN A 74 11.71 -30.15 -3.38
C GLN A 74 11.06 -31.28 -2.56
N ALA A 75 10.07 -30.95 -1.75
CA ALA A 75 9.37 -31.89 -0.90
C ALA A 75 8.04 -32.39 -1.49
N VAL A 76 7.51 -31.67 -2.49
CA VAL A 76 6.19 -31.88 -3.08
C VAL A 76 6.30 -31.72 -4.59
N GLU A 77 5.75 -32.65 -5.38
CA GLU A 77 5.85 -32.65 -6.85
C GLU A 77 5.10 -31.49 -7.52
N SER A 78 3.94 -31.09 -6.97
CA SER A 78 3.13 -29.99 -7.47
C SER A 78 2.92 -28.90 -6.41
N VAL A 79 3.18 -27.66 -6.79
CA VAL A 79 2.96 -26.47 -5.95
C VAL A 79 1.78 -25.70 -6.53
N GLN A 80 0.70 -25.55 -5.76
CA GLN A 80 -0.44 -24.73 -6.14
C GLN A 80 -0.30 -23.31 -5.57
N ASP A 81 -0.19 -22.31 -6.45
CA ASP A 81 -0.04 -20.90 -6.08
C ASP A 81 -1.40 -20.22 -5.91
N THR A 82 -2.05 -20.53 -4.79
CA THR A 82 -3.34 -19.94 -4.39
C THR A 82 -3.28 -18.43 -4.20
N VAL A 83 -2.09 -17.86 -3.93
CA VAL A 83 -1.91 -16.41 -3.76
C VAL A 83 -2.01 -15.71 -5.11
N ARG A 84 -1.39 -16.27 -6.15
CA ARG A 84 -1.48 -15.74 -7.51
C ARG A 84 -2.91 -15.76 -8.04
N GLU A 85 -3.63 -16.86 -7.84
CA GLU A 85 -5.03 -16.98 -8.27
C GLU A 85 -5.91 -15.90 -7.64
N LYS A 86 -5.77 -15.68 -6.32
CA LYS A 86 -6.48 -14.62 -5.59
C LYS A 86 -6.11 -13.22 -6.09
N LEU A 87 -4.85 -12.97 -6.43
CA LEU A 87 -4.42 -11.67 -6.98
C LEU A 87 -4.96 -11.43 -8.40
N LEU A 88 -5.04 -12.46 -9.23
CA LEU A 88 -5.67 -12.38 -10.56
C LEU A 88 -7.16 -12.08 -10.46
N GLN A 89 -7.87 -12.72 -9.51
CA GLN A 89 -9.28 -12.40 -9.23
C GLN A 89 -9.46 -10.93 -8.82
N VAL A 90 -8.57 -10.39 -7.99
CA VAL A 90 -8.60 -8.96 -7.62
C VAL A 90 -8.33 -8.06 -8.82
N GLN A 91 -7.40 -8.44 -9.69
CA GLN A 91 -7.09 -7.70 -10.93
C GLN A 91 -8.28 -7.69 -11.90
N ASN A 92 -9.04 -8.78 -11.96
CA ASN A 92 -10.26 -8.90 -12.76
C ASN A 92 -11.48 -8.17 -12.16
N GLY A 93 -11.31 -7.49 -11.02
CA GLY A 93 -12.39 -6.74 -10.36
C GLY A 93 -13.26 -7.57 -9.41
N GLU A 94 -12.96 -8.86 -9.23
CA GLU A 94 -13.69 -9.78 -8.34
C GLU A 94 -13.18 -9.72 -6.89
N ALA A 95 -12.66 -8.56 -6.47
CA ALA A 95 -12.11 -8.38 -5.14
C ALA A 95 -13.14 -8.60 -4.01
N ASN A 96 -14.44 -8.54 -4.30
CA ASN A 96 -15.50 -8.80 -3.33
C ASN A 96 -15.70 -10.30 -3.02
N CYS A 97 -15.31 -11.20 -3.93
CA CYS A 97 -15.48 -12.64 -3.77
C CYS A 97 -14.46 -13.29 -2.82
N LEU A 98 -13.39 -12.57 -2.46
CA LEU A 98 -12.38 -13.05 -1.51
C LEU A 98 -12.84 -12.91 -0.06
N GLU A 99 -12.50 -13.91 0.78
CA GLU A 99 -12.72 -13.86 2.23
C GLU A 99 -11.89 -12.72 2.87
N GLU A 100 -12.42 -12.10 3.92
CA GLU A 100 -11.73 -11.00 4.61
C GLU A 100 -10.39 -11.43 5.22
N LYS A 101 -10.26 -12.68 5.65
CA LYS A 101 -9.00 -13.24 6.16
C LYS A 101 -7.90 -13.16 5.10
N ASP A 102 -8.21 -13.59 3.88
CA ASP A 102 -7.30 -13.54 2.75
C ASP A 102 -6.92 -12.10 2.38
N LYS A 103 -7.89 -11.18 2.37
CA LYS A 103 -7.63 -9.76 2.12
C LYS A 103 -6.67 -9.18 3.16
N ASN A 104 -6.88 -9.50 4.44
CA ASN A 104 -6.04 -9.02 5.53
C ASN A 104 -4.62 -9.59 5.46
N GLU A 105 -4.47 -10.87 5.10
CA GLU A 105 -3.15 -11.46 4.84
C GLU A 105 -2.42 -10.79 3.67
N LEU A 106 -3.12 -10.57 2.55
CA LEU A 106 -2.56 -9.93 1.35
C LEU A 106 -2.19 -8.45 1.61
N LYS A 107 -3.00 -7.73 2.41
CA LYS A 107 -2.70 -6.36 2.87
C LYS A 107 -1.45 -6.32 3.75
N LYS A 108 -1.35 -7.20 4.76
CA LYS A 108 -0.15 -7.32 5.62
C LYS A 108 1.11 -7.61 4.82
N ARG A 109 0.99 -8.40 3.75
CA ARG A 109 2.09 -8.74 2.82
C ARG A 109 2.40 -7.64 1.80
N LYS A 110 1.69 -6.49 1.82
CA LYS A 110 1.82 -5.38 0.86
C LYS A 110 1.59 -5.81 -0.60
N LEU A 111 0.81 -6.87 -0.83
CA LEU A 111 0.43 -7.34 -2.17
C LEU A 111 -0.84 -6.65 -2.68
N LEU A 112 -1.71 -6.24 -1.75
CA LEU A 112 -2.98 -5.61 -2.02
C LEU A 112 -3.07 -4.32 -1.21
N ALA A 113 -3.45 -3.22 -1.85
CA ALA A 113 -3.72 -1.96 -1.19
C ALA A 113 -5.17 -1.55 -1.39
N GLU A 114 -5.72 -0.93 -0.36
CA GLU A 114 -7.05 -0.34 -0.41
C GLU A 114 -6.92 1.14 -0.76
N VAL A 115 -7.52 1.52 -1.88
CA VAL A 115 -7.63 2.90 -2.33
C VAL A 115 -9.02 3.40 -1.96
N THR A 116 -9.05 4.38 -1.06
CA THR A 116 -10.27 5.07 -0.63
C THR A 116 -10.38 6.38 -1.40
N ILE A 117 -11.35 6.45 -2.30
CA ILE A 117 -11.68 7.69 -3.02
C ILE A 117 -12.68 8.46 -2.16
N LYS A 118 -12.27 9.64 -1.67
CA LYS A 118 -13.15 10.54 -0.91
C LYS A 118 -13.81 11.51 -1.88
N THR A 119 -15.12 11.42 -2.02
CA THR A 119 -15.91 12.34 -2.84
C THR A 119 -16.77 13.21 -1.94
N TYR A 120 -16.73 14.52 -2.14
CA TYR A 120 -17.54 15.47 -1.39
C TYR A 120 -18.61 16.08 -2.29
N TRP A 121 -19.85 16.08 -1.79
CA TRP A 121 -20.96 16.77 -2.42
C TRP A 121 -21.12 18.14 -1.77
N VAL A 122 -20.60 19.18 -2.42
CA VAL A 122 -20.70 20.55 -1.90
C VAL A 122 -22.00 21.19 -2.39
N LYS A 123 -22.78 21.73 -1.45
CA LYS A 123 -24.00 22.50 -1.73
C LYS A 123 -23.85 23.91 -1.19
N LYS A 124 -24.52 24.87 -1.82
CA LYS A 124 -24.62 26.24 -1.31
C LYS A 124 -25.34 26.20 0.03
N GLY A 125 -24.64 26.57 1.11
CA GLY A 125 -25.24 26.73 2.44
C GLY A 125 -25.91 28.09 2.59
N SER A 126 -26.58 28.32 3.73
CA SER A 126 -27.21 29.61 4.07
C SER A 126 -26.22 30.79 4.11
N ALA A 127 -24.94 30.51 4.35
CA ALA A 127 -23.85 31.50 4.33
C ALA A 127 -23.11 31.55 2.98
N PHE A 128 -23.63 30.94 1.91
CA PHE A 128 -23.02 31.00 0.59
C PHE A 128 -23.19 32.40 0.01
N THR A 129 -22.06 33.05 -0.28
CA THR A 129 -22.02 34.37 -0.92
C THR A 129 -21.06 34.35 -2.09
N THR A 130 -21.42 35.02 -3.19
CA THR A 130 -20.56 35.21 -4.38
C THR A 130 -19.70 36.46 -4.29
N THR A 131 -19.94 37.31 -3.29
CA THR A 131 -19.14 38.50 -3.02
C THR A 131 -18.19 38.22 -1.86
N ILE A 132 -16.89 38.48 -2.10
CA ILE A 132 -15.87 38.42 -1.04
C ILE A 132 -16.09 39.64 -0.16
N ALA A 133 -16.87 39.49 0.91
CA ALA A 133 -16.95 40.50 1.95
C ALA A 133 -15.58 40.57 2.64
N LYS A 134 -15.05 41.79 2.82
CA LYS A 134 -13.89 42.00 3.70
C LYS A 134 -14.33 41.60 5.10
N GLN A 135 -13.84 40.47 5.59
CA GLN A 135 -14.00 40.08 6.98
C GLN A 135 -13.07 40.96 7.80
N GLU A 136 -13.60 41.63 8.82
CA GLU A 136 -12.79 42.42 9.73
C GLU A 136 -11.78 41.51 10.43
N THR A 137 -10.52 41.93 10.49
CA THR A 137 -9.44 41.17 11.12
C THR A 137 -9.31 41.49 12.60
N ASP A 138 -9.67 42.71 12.99
CA ASP A 138 -9.41 43.25 14.33
C ASP A 138 -10.65 43.96 14.87
N LEU A 139 -10.84 43.84 16.19
CA LEU A 139 -11.91 44.53 16.90
C LEU A 139 -11.49 45.98 17.16
N THR A 140 -12.14 46.93 16.51
CA THR A 140 -11.87 48.37 16.72
C THR A 140 -12.70 48.93 17.88
N PRO A 141 -12.20 49.96 18.59
CA PRO A 141 -12.95 50.58 19.70
C PRO A 141 -14.25 51.24 19.25
N GLU A 142 -14.31 51.75 18.01
CA GLU A 142 -15.53 52.30 17.41
C GLU A 142 -16.60 51.23 17.21
N MET A 143 -16.19 50.01 16.83
CA MET A 143 -17.11 48.87 16.71
C MET A 143 -17.68 48.49 18.08
N ILE A 144 -16.87 48.52 19.13
CA ILE A 144 -17.31 48.25 20.51
C ILE A 144 -18.33 49.30 20.96
N ALA A 145 -18.03 50.58 20.73
CA ALA A 145 -18.90 51.71 21.12
C ALA A 145 -20.24 51.71 20.35
N SER A 146 -20.23 51.36 19.06
CA SER A 146 -21.43 51.30 18.22
C SER A 146 -22.21 49.98 18.32
N GLY A 147 -21.62 48.93 18.90
CA GLY A 147 -22.21 47.60 18.98
C GLY A 147 -22.17 46.78 17.67
N SER A 148 -21.63 47.34 16.59
CA SER A 148 -21.57 46.71 15.26
C SER A 148 -20.72 45.43 15.20
N TRP A 149 -19.85 45.19 16.19
CA TRP A 149 -19.05 43.97 16.32
C TRP A 149 -19.89 42.69 16.44
N ARG A 150 -21.16 42.78 16.82
CA ARG A 150 -22.05 41.60 16.99
C ARG A 150 -22.51 41.02 15.66
N ASP A 151 -22.68 41.88 14.64
CA ASP A 151 -23.25 41.52 13.35
C ASP A 151 -22.17 41.26 12.28
N LEU A 152 -20.94 41.73 12.52
CA LEU A 152 -19.81 41.56 11.62
C LEU A 152 -19.19 40.16 11.74
N LYS A 153 -18.81 39.58 10.59
CA LYS A 153 -18.09 38.30 10.55
C LYS A 153 -16.59 38.55 10.57
N PHE A 154 -15.94 38.13 11.64
CA PHE A 154 -14.49 38.18 11.78
C PHE A 154 -13.81 37.01 11.07
N LYS A 155 -12.60 37.27 10.58
CA LYS A 155 -11.73 36.21 10.07
C LYS A 155 -11.34 35.29 11.24
N SER A 156 -11.43 33.98 11.04
CA SER A 156 -11.00 33.01 12.05
C SER A 156 -9.50 33.19 12.36
N TYR A 157 -9.18 33.39 13.63
CA TYR A 157 -7.79 33.55 14.07
C TYR A 157 -6.98 32.27 13.86
N ASN A 158 -5.77 32.41 13.32
CA ASN A 158 -4.86 31.28 13.15
C ASN A 158 -4.07 31.02 14.43
N PHE A 159 -4.53 30.07 15.25
CA PHE A 159 -3.85 29.68 16.49
C PHE A 159 -2.51 28.95 16.27
N GLU A 160 -2.21 28.51 15.04
CA GLU A 160 -0.93 27.88 14.71
C GLU A 160 0.17 28.90 14.37
N ALA A 161 -0.14 30.21 14.38
CA ALA A 161 0.85 31.25 14.13
C ALA A 161 1.78 31.44 15.34
N LEU A 162 3.07 31.66 15.08
CA LEU A 162 4.11 31.88 16.10
C LEU A 162 3.99 33.21 16.87
N GLY A 163 2.99 34.03 16.55
CA GLY A 163 2.77 35.34 17.17
C GLY A 163 3.84 36.39 16.81
N ILE A 164 3.73 37.55 17.43
CA ILE A 164 4.73 38.63 17.35
C ILE A 164 5.39 38.72 18.72
N MET A 165 6.72 38.65 18.79
CA MET A 165 7.45 38.82 20.04
C MET A 165 7.44 40.30 20.46
N PRO A 166 7.20 40.62 21.75
CA PRO A 166 7.28 41.99 22.24
C PRO A 166 8.70 42.55 22.16
N GLU A 167 8.83 43.87 21.99
CA GLU A 167 10.10 44.53 21.68
C GLU A 167 11.08 44.61 22.87
N SER A 168 10.66 44.30 24.10
CA SER A 168 11.57 44.34 25.27
C SER A 168 11.08 43.49 26.44
N GLY A 169 12.02 43.05 27.28
CA GLY A 169 11.79 42.28 28.52
C GLY A 169 12.22 43.02 29.77
#